data_AF-A0A3Q2Z799-F1
#
_entry.id   AF-A0A3Q2Z799-F1
#
_cell.length_a   1.000
_cell.length_b   1.000
_cell.length_c   1.000
_cell.angle_alpha   90.00
_cell.angle_beta   90.00
_cell.angle_gamma   90.00
#
_symmetry.space_group_name_H-M   'P 1'
#
loop_
_entity.id
_entity.type
_entity.pdbx_description
1 polymer ?
#
loop_
_entity_poly.entity_id
_entity_poly.type
_entity_poly.pdbx_seq_one_letter_code
_entity_poly.pdbx_strand_id
1 'polypeptide(L)'
;WWKFRNRWWFDTTSPLGLNVCMSGSATSCEECLLIHPSCAWCAQEDFGRGRTLTSRCDFVQNLHKRGCQSRFVEYPTSSITVQQNMPLSSKGSGLTQQDVVQIRPQRISLSLRPGDKMSNSTFDNPI
;
A
#
# COMPACT_ATOMS: atom_id res chain seq x y z
N TRP A 1 20.41 26.12 -35.36
CA TRP A 1 19.53 26.73 -34.35
C TRP A 1 19.36 25.73 -33.20
N TRP A 2 20.34 25.67 -32.31
CA TRP A 2 20.29 24.81 -31.12
C TRP A 2 19.66 25.60 -29.96
N LYS A 3 18.57 25.10 -29.36
CA LYS A 3 18.24 25.39 -27.96
C LYS A 3 17.65 24.17 -27.28
N PHE A 4 18.50 23.51 -26.49
CA PHE A 4 18.14 22.86 -25.23
C PHE A 4 17.25 23.79 -24.39
N ARG A 5 16.21 23.23 -23.73
CA ARG A 5 15.78 23.69 -22.40
C ARG A 5 14.84 22.67 -21.74
N ASN A 6 15.37 22.10 -20.66
CA ASN A 6 14.67 21.33 -19.63
C ASN A 6 13.35 22.00 -19.23
N ARG A 7 12.26 21.24 -19.22
CA ARG A 7 10.99 21.59 -18.57
C ARG A 7 10.52 20.35 -17.80
N TRP A 8 10.63 20.47 -16.49
CA TRP A 8 9.97 19.69 -15.46
C TRP A 8 8.78 18.89 -15.98
N TRP A 9 8.86 17.56 -15.85
CA TRP A 9 7.70 16.68 -15.79
C TRP A 9 6.71 17.24 -14.75
N PHE A 10 5.43 16.88 -14.85
CA PHE A 10 4.28 17.42 -14.08
C PHE A 10 3.63 18.67 -14.72
N ASP A 11 2.66 18.47 -15.59
CA ASP A 11 1.27 18.22 -15.21
C ASP A 11 0.43 18.11 -16.49
N THR A 12 0.20 16.88 -16.97
CA THR A 12 -0.86 16.64 -17.93
C THR A 12 -2.09 16.30 -17.12
N THR A 13 -2.88 17.30 -16.71
CA THR A 13 -4.29 17.07 -16.43
C THR A 13 -4.90 16.47 -17.69
N SER A 14 -5.05 15.14 -17.71
CA SER A 14 -5.80 14.47 -18.77
C SER A 14 -7.20 15.09 -18.80
N PRO A 15 -7.75 15.43 -19.99
CA PRO A 15 -9.04 16.10 -20.12
C PRO A 15 -10.26 15.31 -19.57
N LEU A 16 -10.02 14.11 -19.02
CA LEU A 16 -11.00 13.20 -18.44
C LEU A 16 -10.85 12.98 -16.92
N GLY A 17 -9.92 13.68 -16.24
CA GLY A 17 -9.68 13.49 -14.80
C GLY A 17 -9.15 12.09 -14.43
N LEU A 18 -8.52 11.41 -15.39
CA LEU A 18 -7.97 10.07 -15.21
C LEU A 18 -6.72 10.13 -14.32
N ASN A 19 -6.66 9.23 -13.34
CA ASN A 19 -5.48 8.99 -12.51
C ASN A 19 -4.89 7.60 -12.79
N VAL A 20 -3.76 7.29 -12.15
CA VAL A 20 -3.02 6.02 -12.30
C VAL A 20 -3.90 4.77 -12.15
N CYS A 21 -4.93 4.81 -11.29
CA CYS A 21 -5.84 3.68 -11.05
C CYS A 21 -6.90 3.55 -12.14
N MET A 22 -7.33 4.67 -12.72
CA MET A 22 -8.32 4.69 -13.79
C MET A 22 -7.71 4.44 -15.17
N SER A 23 -6.42 4.75 -15.36
CA SER A 23 -5.71 4.54 -16.62
C SER A 23 -5.51 3.06 -16.99
N GLY A 24 -5.60 2.14 -16.01
CA GLY A 24 -5.35 0.72 -16.24
C GLY A 24 -6.51 -0.06 -16.85
N SER A 25 -7.71 0.54 -17.01
CA SER A 25 -8.91 -0.16 -17.52
C SER A 25 -9.17 -1.52 -16.87
N ALA A 26 -8.82 -1.66 -15.57
CA ALA A 26 -9.01 -2.91 -14.83
C ALA A 26 -10.47 -3.35 -14.88
N THR A 27 -10.68 -4.57 -15.34
CA THR A 27 -12.02 -5.17 -15.46
C THR A 27 -12.38 -5.99 -14.22
N SER A 28 -11.38 -6.37 -13.42
CA SER A 28 -11.52 -7.14 -12.20
C SER A 28 -10.91 -6.43 -10.98
N CYS A 29 -11.35 -6.86 -9.78
CA CYS A 29 -10.78 -6.37 -8.52
C CYS A 29 -9.28 -6.66 -8.44
N GLU A 30 -8.87 -7.87 -8.83
CA GLU A 30 -7.46 -8.29 -8.81
C GLU A 30 -6.58 -7.39 -9.70
N GLU A 31 -6.98 -7.18 -10.95
CA GLU A 31 -6.26 -6.29 -11.87
C GLU A 31 -6.11 -4.88 -11.29
N CYS A 32 -7.17 -4.34 -10.68
CA CYS A 32 -7.14 -3.01 -10.07
C CYS A 32 -6.13 -2.93 -8.93
N LEU A 33 -6.10 -3.94 -8.06
CA LEU A 33 -5.25 -3.94 -6.89
C LEU A 33 -3.76 -4.10 -7.25
N LEU A 34 -3.47 -4.72 -8.40
CA LEU A 34 -2.13 -4.89 -8.96
C LEU A 34 -1.56 -3.64 -9.64
N ILE A 35 -2.39 -2.68 -10.06
CA ILE A 35 -1.92 -1.45 -10.75
C ILE A 35 -0.98 -0.64 -9.85
N HIS A 36 -1.44 -0.31 -8.65
CA HIS A 36 -0.67 0.50 -7.71
C HIS A 36 -1.19 0.29 -6.28
N PRO A 37 -0.32 0.30 -5.24
CA PRO A 37 -0.70 0.09 -3.84
C PRO A 37 -1.69 1.13 -3.27
N SER A 38 -1.87 2.28 -3.93
CA SER A 38 -2.86 3.28 -3.51
C SER A 38 -4.24 3.13 -4.19
N CYS A 39 -4.38 2.23 -5.17
CA CYS A 39 -5.65 2.00 -5.84
C CYS A 39 -6.61 1.19 -4.96
N ALA A 40 -7.91 1.40 -5.13
CA ALA A 40 -8.97 0.68 -4.45
C ALA A 40 -10.04 0.27 -5.47
N TRP A 41 -10.81 -0.75 -5.13
CA TRP A 41 -11.88 -1.26 -5.98
C TRP A 41 -13.23 -1.11 -5.29
N CYS A 42 -14.28 -0.75 -6.05
CA CYS A 42 -15.65 -0.75 -5.55
C CYS A 42 -16.45 -1.96 -6.06
N ALA A 43 -16.78 -2.88 -5.14
CA ALA A 43 -17.55 -4.09 -5.41
C ALA A 43 -19.08 -3.89 -5.41
N GLN A 44 -19.55 -2.65 -5.17
CA GLN A 44 -20.98 -2.34 -5.07
C GLN A 44 -21.69 -2.47 -6.45
N GLU A 45 -22.78 -3.23 -6.54
CA GLU A 45 -23.40 -3.60 -7.82
C GLU A 45 -23.98 -2.41 -8.62
N ASP A 46 -24.57 -1.43 -7.94
CA ASP A 46 -25.17 -0.23 -8.53
C ASP A 46 -24.14 0.87 -8.85
N PHE A 47 -22.88 0.67 -8.42
CA PHE A 47 -21.81 1.63 -8.68
C PHE A 47 -21.48 1.73 -10.18
N GLY A 48 -21.48 2.96 -10.70
CA GLY A 48 -21.16 3.23 -12.11
C GLY A 48 -22.32 3.05 -13.09
N ARG A 49 -23.54 2.70 -12.64
CA ARG A 49 -24.71 2.72 -13.53
C ARG A 49 -25.00 4.16 -13.98
N GLY A 50 -25.00 4.41 -15.29
CA GLY A 50 -25.43 5.68 -15.89
C GLY A 50 -24.38 6.80 -16.01
N ARG A 51 -23.08 6.53 -15.85
CA ARG A 51 -22.00 7.53 -16.06
C ARG A 51 -21.13 7.15 -17.26
N THR A 52 -20.51 8.14 -17.91
CA THR A 52 -19.60 7.92 -19.07
C THR A 52 -18.23 7.35 -18.67
N LEU A 53 -17.83 7.54 -17.40
CA LEU A 53 -16.61 6.99 -16.80
C LEU A 53 -16.98 6.12 -15.60
N THR A 54 -17.06 4.82 -15.82
CA THR A 54 -17.56 3.81 -14.87
C THR A 54 -16.44 3.00 -14.23
N SER A 55 -15.22 3.53 -14.15
CA SER A 55 -14.12 2.77 -13.53
C SER A 55 -14.45 2.45 -12.08
N ARG A 56 -14.51 1.15 -11.78
CA ARG A 56 -14.62 0.62 -10.42
C ARG A 56 -13.29 0.70 -9.67
N CYS A 57 -12.19 0.96 -10.39
CA CYS A 57 -10.85 1.14 -9.86
C CYS A 57 -10.49 2.63 -9.75
N ASP A 58 -10.18 3.10 -8.54
CA ASP A 58 -9.82 4.49 -8.25
C ASP A 58 -9.23 4.62 -6.84
N PHE A 59 -8.83 5.82 -6.41
CA PHE A 59 -8.50 6.06 -5.01
C PHE A 59 -9.75 5.95 -4.12
N VAL A 60 -9.57 5.46 -2.89
CA VAL A 60 -10.64 5.30 -1.87
C VAL A 60 -11.51 6.57 -1.74
N GLN A 61 -10.88 7.74 -1.68
CA GLN A 61 -11.57 9.02 -1.56
C GLN A 61 -12.48 9.32 -2.76
N ASN A 62 -12.04 8.97 -3.98
CA ASN A 62 -12.82 9.17 -5.19
C ASN A 62 -13.98 8.18 -5.28
N LEU A 63 -13.77 6.92 -4.86
CA LEU A 63 -14.84 5.93 -4.77
C LEU A 63 -15.95 6.39 -3.82
N HIS A 64 -15.59 6.91 -2.64
CA HIS A 64 -16.57 7.48 -1.71
C HIS A 64 -17.30 8.68 -2.26
N LYS A 65 -16.59 9.64 -2.87
CA LYS A 65 -17.21 10.81 -3.51
C LYS A 65 -18.19 10.42 -4.63
N ARG A 66 -17.97 9.27 -5.29
CA ARG A 66 -18.85 8.72 -6.32
C ARG A 66 -19.98 7.85 -5.77
N GLY A 67 -20.08 7.69 -4.46
CA GLY A 67 -21.18 6.97 -3.79
C GLY A 67 -20.90 5.51 -3.45
N CYS A 68 -19.64 5.05 -3.54
CA CYS A 68 -19.28 3.71 -3.05
C CYS A 68 -19.29 3.69 -1.52
N GLN A 69 -20.10 2.83 -0.94
CA GLN A 69 -20.17 2.67 0.51
C GLN A 69 -18.93 1.94 1.02
N SER A 70 -18.42 2.32 2.20
CA SER A 70 -17.16 1.79 2.75
C SER A 70 -17.12 0.28 2.90
N ARG A 71 -18.25 -0.37 3.14
CA ARG A 71 -18.32 -1.84 3.21
C ARG A 71 -18.07 -2.55 1.87
N PHE A 72 -18.16 -1.85 0.75
CA PHE A 72 -17.94 -2.39 -0.59
C PHE A 72 -16.62 -1.90 -1.21
N VAL A 73 -15.82 -1.14 -0.47
CA VAL A 73 -14.51 -0.69 -0.92
C VAL A 73 -13.48 -1.74 -0.54
N GLU A 74 -12.88 -2.36 -1.55
CA GLU A 74 -11.76 -3.27 -1.42
C GLU A 74 -10.45 -2.48 -1.46
N TYR A 75 -9.77 -2.43 -0.33
CA TYR A 75 -8.48 -1.76 -0.17
C TYR A 75 -7.63 -2.52 0.86
N PRO A 76 -7.04 -3.67 0.49
CA PRO A 76 -6.16 -4.40 1.38
C PRO A 76 -4.93 -3.55 1.70
N THR A 77 -4.66 -3.33 2.98
CA THR A 77 -3.49 -2.57 3.43
C THR A 77 -2.39 -3.50 3.91
N SER A 78 -1.14 -3.15 3.64
CA SER A 78 -0.01 -3.87 4.23
C SER A 78 0.06 -3.62 5.73
N SER A 79 0.37 -4.64 6.51
CA SER A 79 0.47 -4.56 7.97
C SER A 79 1.58 -5.45 8.52
N ILE A 80 2.22 -4.97 9.59
CA ILE A 80 3.20 -5.73 10.38
C ILE A 80 2.62 -5.95 11.77
N THR A 81 2.63 -7.19 12.24
CA THR A 81 2.25 -7.53 13.60
C THR A 81 3.42 -8.18 14.30
N VAL A 82 3.86 -7.59 15.40
CA VAL A 82 4.93 -8.16 16.23
C VAL A 82 4.33 -9.24 17.12
N GLN A 83 4.78 -10.48 16.93
CA GLN A 83 4.31 -11.63 17.71
C GLN A 83 5.19 -11.90 18.93
N GLN A 84 6.48 -11.58 18.84
CA GLN A 84 7.43 -11.75 19.95
C GLN A 84 8.47 -10.63 19.92
N ASN A 85 8.62 -9.93 21.06
CA ASN A 85 9.49 -8.77 21.22
C ASN A 85 10.20 -8.74 22.57
N MET A 86 10.97 -9.78 22.86
CA MET A 86 11.83 -9.86 24.03
C MET A 86 12.92 -8.78 23.96
N PRO A 87 13.26 -8.13 25.09
CA PRO A 87 14.37 -7.20 25.16
C PRO A 87 15.69 -7.92 24.92
N LEU A 88 16.70 -7.15 24.47
CA LEU A 88 18.05 -7.68 24.27
C LEU A 88 18.69 -7.99 25.63
N SER A 89 19.42 -9.09 25.71
CA SER A 89 20.10 -9.50 26.94
C SER A 89 21.31 -8.60 27.21
N SER A 90 21.56 -8.28 28.48
CA SER A 90 22.80 -7.59 28.87
C SER A 90 23.97 -8.57 28.92
N LYS A 91 25.20 -8.09 28.66
CA LYS A 91 26.40 -8.92 28.73
C LYS A 91 26.48 -9.61 30.11
N GLY A 92 26.45 -10.95 30.13
CA GLY A 92 26.57 -11.76 31.35
C GLY A 92 25.26 -12.11 32.08
N SER A 93 24.08 -11.84 31.50
CA SER A 93 22.78 -12.11 32.15
C SER A 93 22.13 -13.46 31.82
N GLY A 94 22.70 -14.23 30.89
CA GLY A 94 22.23 -15.60 30.59
C GLY A 94 22.89 -16.61 31.53
N LEU A 95 22.09 -17.36 32.28
CA LEU A 95 22.57 -18.54 33.02
C LEU A 95 23.05 -19.64 32.05
N THR A 96 22.47 -19.67 30.84
CA THR A 96 22.82 -20.54 29.74
C THR A 96 22.83 -19.79 28.40
N GLN A 97 23.50 -20.33 27.38
CA GLN A 97 23.64 -19.68 26.07
C GLN A 97 22.29 -19.54 25.32
N GLN A 98 21.26 -20.30 25.75
CA GLN A 98 19.91 -20.31 25.20
C GLN A 98 19.07 -19.10 25.63
N ASP A 99 19.44 -18.41 26.72
CA ASP A 99 18.69 -17.27 27.28
C ASP A 99 19.16 -15.90 26.74
N VAL A 100 20.09 -15.91 25.78
CA VAL A 100 20.69 -14.69 25.23
C VAL A 100 19.92 -14.21 24.01
N VAL A 101 19.23 -13.08 24.14
CA VAL A 101 18.48 -12.41 23.07
C VAL A 101 19.35 -11.32 22.45
N GLN A 102 19.75 -11.50 21.20
CA GLN A 102 20.59 -10.53 20.47
C GLN A 102 19.83 -9.75 19.39
N ILE A 103 18.63 -10.21 19.01
CA ILE A 103 17.82 -9.58 17.97
C ILE A 103 16.40 -9.38 18.52
N ARG A 104 15.83 -8.21 18.26
CA ARG A 104 14.40 -7.92 18.45
C ARG A 104 13.84 -7.24 17.19
N PRO A 105 12.54 -7.44 16.89
CA PRO A 105 11.67 -8.47 17.44
C PRO A 105 12.09 -9.88 17.01
N GLN A 106 11.74 -10.91 17.77
CA GLN A 106 12.10 -12.31 17.45
C GLN A 106 11.13 -12.91 16.43
N ARG A 107 9.88 -12.42 16.41
CA ARG A 107 8.87 -12.91 15.48
C ARG A 107 7.93 -11.79 15.05
N ILE A 108 7.78 -11.67 13.74
CA ILE A 108 6.83 -10.77 13.10
C ILE A 108 5.97 -11.55 12.11
N SER A 109 4.73 -11.11 11.94
CA SER A 109 3.85 -11.50 10.85
C SER A 109 3.69 -10.30 9.91
N LEU A 110 3.87 -10.56 8.63
CA LEU A 110 3.82 -9.55 7.57
C LEU A 110 2.67 -9.91 6.63
N SER A 111 1.76 -8.96 6.42
CA SER A 111 0.78 -9.00 5.33
C SER A 111 1.13 -7.88 4.37
N LEU A 112 1.48 -8.21 3.13
CA LEU A 112 1.92 -7.22 2.14
C LEU A 112 0.95 -7.19 0.97
N ARG A 113 0.56 -5.98 0.58
CA ARG A 113 -0.12 -5.74 -0.67
C ARG A 113 0.89 -5.77 -1.82
N PRO A 114 0.57 -6.38 -2.98
CA PRO A 114 1.41 -6.30 -4.16
C PRO A 114 1.80 -4.86 -4.52
N GLY A 115 3.10 -4.63 -4.74
CA GLY A 115 3.66 -3.31 -5.07
C GLY A 115 3.85 -2.36 -3.88
N ASP A 116 3.42 -2.74 -2.68
CA ASP A 116 3.67 -1.96 -1.47
C ASP A 116 5.05 -2.30 -0.89
N LYS A 117 5.76 -1.27 -0.43
CA LYS A 117 7.10 -1.38 0.15
C LYS A 117 7.00 -1.01 1.62
N MET A 118 7.08 -2.02 2.48
CA MET A 118 6.99 -1.81 3.93
C MET A 118 8.38 -1.91 4.56
N SER A 119 8.88 -0.80 5.10
CA SER A 119 10.11 -0.76 5.89
C SER A 119 9.77 -0.49 7.36
N ASN A 120 9.95 -1.48 8.23
CA ASN A 120 10.01 -1.26 9.68
C ASN A 120 11.46 -1.41 10.13
N SER A 121 12.14 -0.29 10.26
CA SER A 121 13.52 -0.23 10.72
C SER A 121 13.57 0.11 12.20
N THR A 122 13.45 -0.92 13.04
CA THR A 122 14.05 -0.95 14.39
C THR A 122 14.85 -2.23 14.55
N PHE A 123 15.86 -2.40 13.69
CA PHE A 123 17.01 -3.26 14.00
C PHE A 123 17.94 -2.41 14.88
N ASP A 124 17.56 -2.22 16.14
CA ASP A 124 18.46 -1.62 17.12
C ASP A 124 19.56 -2.65 17.41
N ASN A 125 20.70 -2.49 16.75
CA ASN A 125 21.92 -3.26 16.97
C ASN A 125 22.66 -2.62 18.15
N PRO A 126 22.69 -3.22 19.36
CA PRO A 126 23.50 -2.69 20.45
C PRO A 126 24.96 -3.03 20.16
N ILE A 127 25.79 -1.98 20.17
CA ILE A 127 27.26 -2.03 20.17
C ILE A 127 27.77 -2.82 21.39
#